data_AF-A0A553C8J2-F1
#
_entry.id   AF-A0A553C8J2-F1
#
_cell.length_a   1.000
_cell.length_b   1.000
_cell.length_c   1.000
_cell.angle_alpha   90.00
_cell.angle_beta   90.00
_cell.angle_gamma   90.00
#
_symmetry.space_group_name_H-M   'P 1'
#
loop_
_entity.id
_entity.type
_entity.pdbx_description
1 polymer ?
#
loop_
_entity_poly.entity_id
_entity_poly.type
_entity_poly.pdbx_seq_one_letter_code
_entity_poly.pdbx_strand_id
1 'polypeptide(L)'
;MATIPEFIKQRESKYFDLVVLKDDIQEFIKSPVDTVSIHYLKYQYAFLLLEIKNIDASIKNIILCQIETAKLDLKNLETQLTMFP
;
A
#
# COMPACT_ATOMS: atom_id res chain seq x y z
N MET A 1 15.66 -3.16 4.37
CA MET A 1 14.33 -3.76 4.13
C MET A 1 13.32 -2.73 4.60
N ALA A 2 12.35 -2.36 3.76
CA ALA A 2 11.45 -1.26 4.09
C ALA A 2 10.52 -1.62 5.26
N THR A 3 10.26 -0.67 6.15
CA THR A 3 9.43 -0.86 7.35
C THR A 3 7.94 -0.60 7.07
N ILE A 4 7.02 -1.09 7.92
CA ILE A 4 5.58 -0.81 7.77
C ILE A 4 5.30 0.70 7.71
N PRO A 5 5.89 1.56 8.58
CA PRO A 5 5.71 3.01 8.48
C PRO A 5 6.19 3.61 7.15
N GLU A 6 7.27 3.08 6.56
CA GLU A 6 7.75 3.53 5.24
C GLU A 6 6.74 3.18 4.14
N PHE A 7 6.19 1.97 4.15
CA PHE A 7 5.14 1.59 3.21
C PHE A 7 3.86 2.40 3.39
N ILE A 8 3.46 2.72 4.63
CA ILE A 8 2.31 3.59 4.90
C ILE A 8 2.53 4.98 4.28
N LYS A 9 3.70 5.58 4.51
CA LYS A 9 4.05 6.89 3.91
C LYS A 9 4.02 6.85 2.38
N GLN A 10 4.56 5.80 1.77
CA GLN A 10 4.51 5.61 0.31
C GLN A 10 3.07 5.52 -0.18
N ARG A 11 2.22 4.74 0.52
CA ARG A 11 0.80 4.60 0.19
C ARG A 11 0.06 5.94 0.28
N GLU A 12 0.29 6.70 1.34
CA GLU A 12 -0.32 8.02 1.53
C GLU A 12 0.08 8.99 0.42
N SER A 13 1.36 9.00 0.03
CA SER A 13 1.82 9.79 -1.12
C SER A 13 1.07 9.41 -2.40
N LYS A 14 0.89 8.11 -2.67
CA LYS A 14 0.16 7.65 -3.86
C LYS A 14 -1.33 7.99 -3.83
N TYR A 15 -1.95 7.96 -2.65
CA TYR A 15 -3.32 8.43 -2.49
C TYR A 15 -3.45 9.94 -2.77
N PHE A 16 -2.48 10.73 -2.31
CA PHE A 16 -2.44 12.15 -2.62
C PHE A 16 -2.33 12.38 -4.13
N ASP A 17 -1.41 11.71 -4.81
CA ASP A 17 -1.26 11.78 -6.27
C ASP A 17 -2.56 11.39 -6.99
N LEU A 18 -3.27 10.37 -6.50
CA LEU A 18 -4.53 9.91 -7.07
C LEU A 18 -5.67 10.92 -6.90
N VAL A 19 -5.70 11.66 -5.78
CA VAL A 19 -6.66 12.76 -5.57
C VAL A 19 -6.37 13.90 -6.54
N VAL A 20 -5.11 14.32 -6.68
CA VAL A 20 -4.72 15.37 -7.63
C VAL A 20 -5.09 14.97 -9.05
N LEU A 21 -4.74 13.75 -9.48
CA LEU A 21 -5.06 13.27 -10.82
C LEU A 21 -6.57 13.18 -11.07
N LYS A 22 -7.36 12.87 -10.05
CA LYS A 22 -8.82 12.87 -10.14
C LYS A 22 -9.34 14.29 -10.42
N ASP A 23 -8.78 15.29 -9.77
CA ASP A 23 -9.14 16.69 -10.00
C ASP A 23 -8.76 17.13 -11.43
N ASP A 24 -7.57 16.74 -11.91
CA ASP A 24 -7.13 16.98 -13.29
C ASP A 24 -8.08 16.33 -14.32
N ILE A 25 -8.51 15.09 -14.08
CA ILE A 25 -9.50 14.40 -14.93
C ILE A 25 -10.84 15.14 -14.93
N GLN A 26 -11.28 15.62 -13.77
CA GLN A 26 -12.54 16.39 -13.68
C GLN A 26 -12.44 17.72 -14.42
N GLU A 27 -11.32 18.41 -14.31
CA GLU A 27 -11.05 19.64 -15.05
C GLU A 27 -11.05 19.37 -16.56
N PHE A 28 -10.35 18.33 -17.01
CA PHE A 28 -10.34 17.93 -18.41
C PHE A 28 -11.74 17.61 -18.95
N ILE A 29 -12.58 16.92 -18.16
CA ILE A 29 -13.97 16.62 -18.56
C ILE A 29 -14.80 17.90 -18.71
N LYS A 30 -14.57 18.91 -17.85
CA LYS A 30 -15.27 20.21 -17.92
C LYS A 30 -14.77 21.06 -19.07
N SER A 31 -13.47 21.08 -19.31
CA SER A 31 -12.81 21.88 -20.33
C SER A 31 -11.66 21.07 -20.96
N PRO A 32 -11.96 20.27 -22.01
CA PRO A 32 -10.94 19.49 -22.66
C PRO A 32 -9.98 20.42 -23.41
N VAL A 33 -8.67 20.17 -23.25
CA VAL A 33 -7.61 20.88 -23.96
C VAL A 33 -6.82 19.90 -24.82
N ASP A 34 -6.43 20.32 -26.02
CA ASP A 34 -5.78 19.45 -27.00
C ASP A 34 -4.40 18.93 -26.55
N THR A 35 -3.78 19.58 -25.57
CA THR A 35 -2.46 19.21 -25.03
C THR A 35 -2.52 18.07 -24.02
N VAL A 36 -3.70 17.66 -23.57
CA VAL A 36 -3.88 16.62 -22.55
C VAL A 36 -4.63 15.43 -23.14
N SER A 37 -4.07 14.23 -22.97
CA SER A 37 -4.71 13.00 -23.43
C SER A 37 -5.50 12.34 -22.30
N ILE A 38 -6.81 12.23 -22.46
CA ILE A 38 -7.67 11.50 -21.51
C ILE A 38 -7.27 10.03 -21.36
N HIS A 39 -6.73 9.43 -22.43
CA HIS A 39 -6.22 8.06 -22.38
C HIS A 39 -5.01 7.96 -21.44
N TYR A 40 -4.11 8.94 -21.50
CA TYR A 40 -2.95 9.02 -20.64
C TYR A 40 -3.35 9.25 -19.18
N LEU A 41 -4.27 10.17 -18.90
CA LEU A 41 -4.81 10.39 -17.55
C LEU A 41 -5.45 9.12 -16.96
N LYS A 42 -6.24 8.40 -17.77
CA LYS A 42 -6.84 7.12 -17.35
C LYS A 42 -5.77 6.06 -17.06
N TYR A 43 -4.72 5.99 -17.87
CA TYR A 43 -3.61 5.06 -17.64
C TYR A 43 -2.88 5.37 -16.34
N GLN A 44 -2.55 6.64 -16.08
CA GLN A 44 -1.93 7.07 -14.83
C GLN A 44 -2.81 6.72 -13.61
N TYR A 45 -4.12 6.91 -13.72
CA TYR A 45 -5.06 6.57 -12.64
C TYR A 45 -5.06 5.08 -12.33
N ALA A 46 -5.12 4.23 -13.36
CA ALA A 46 -5.05 2.78 -13.20
C ALA A 46 -3.69 2.32 -12.63
N PHE A 47 -2.61 2.98 -13.06
CA PHE A 47 -1.26 2.70 -12.57
C PHE A 47 -1.12 3.01 -11.07
N LEU A 48 -1.57 4.18 -10.62
CA LEU A 48 -1.54 4.57 -9.20
C LEU A 48 -2.35 3.59 -8.33
N LEU A 49 -3.52 3.15 -8.78
CA LEU A 49 -4.30 2.14 -8.08
C LEU A 49 -3.56 0.80 -7.94
N LEU A 50 -2.84 0.39 -8.99
CA LEU A 50 -2.04 -0.82 -8.95
C LEU A 50 -0.87 -0.70 -7.97
N GLU A 51 -0.19 0.45 -7.95
CA GLU A 51 0.90 0.72 -7.00
C GLU A 51 0.39 0.69 -5.55
N ILE A 52 -0.74 1.35 -5.25
CA ILE A 52 -1.37 1.31 -3.92
C ILE A 52 -1.67 -0.12 -3.50
N LYS A 53 -2.27 -0.92 -4.39
CA LYS A 53 -2.58 -2.34 -4.13
C LYS A 53 -1.33 -3.16 -3.84
N ASN A 54 -0.24 -2.91 -4.56
CA ASN A 54 1.03 -3.60 -4.33
C ASN A 54 1.62 -3.24 -2.97
N ILE A 55 1.56 -1.95 -2.58
CA ILE A 55 2.00 -1.50 -1.26
C ILE A 55 1.16 -2.15 -0.16
N ASP A 56 -0.17 -2.19 -0.30
CA ASP A 56 -1.05 -2.85 0.67
C ASP A 56 -0.72 -4.35 0.81
N ALA A 57 -0.40 -5.04 -0.30
CA ALA A 57 0.03 -6.43 -0.27
C ALA A 57 1.36 -6.60 0.48
N SER A 58 2.32 -5.69 0.29
CA SER A 58 3.59 -5.68 1.03
C SER A 58 3.37 -5.47 2.53
N ILE A 59 2.53 -4.50 2.93
CA ILE A 59 2.17 -4.27 4.34
C ILE A 59 1.55 -5.53 4.94
N LYS A 60 0.56 -6.11 4.26
CA LYS A 60 -0.12 -7.33 4.71
C LYS A 60 0.87 -8.47 4.92
N ASN A 61 1.79 -8.69 3.98
CA ASN A 61 2.77 -9.76 4.08
C ASN A 61 3.69 -9.58 5.30
N ILE A 62 4.15 -8.35 5.56
CA ILE A 62 5.00 -8.08 6.74
C ILE A 62 4.24 -8.38 8.03
N ILE A 63 2.99 -7.92 8.14
CA ILE A 63 2.15 -8.18 9.32
C ILE A 63 1.94 -9.69 9.52
N LEU A 64 1.64 -10.42 8.45
CA LEU A 64 1.47 -11.87 8.53
C LEU A 64 2.75 -12.57 8.99
N CYS A 65 3.91 -12.18 8.47
CA CYS A 65 5.19 -12.70 8.94
C CYS A 65 5.42 -12.41 10.43
N GLN A 66 5.13 -11.19 10.89
CA GLN A 66 5.26 -10.81 12.30
C GLN A 66 4.32 -11.62 13.21
N ILE A 67 3.09 -11.88 12.77
CA ILE A 67 2.14 -12.72 13.50
C ILE A 67 2.65 -14.16 13.62
N GLU A 68 3.13 -14.75 12.52
CA GLU A 68 3.66 -16.12 12.54
C GLU A 68 4.91 -16.24 13.42
N THR A 69 5.80 -15.25 13.40
CA THR A 69 6.94 -15.19 14.33
C THR A 69 6.47 -15.13 15.78
N ALA A 70 5.52 -14.25 16.10
CA ALA A 70 5.00 -14.12 17.47
C ALA A 70 4.32 -15.42 17.97
N LYS A 71 3.62 -16.15 17.09
CA LYS A 71 3.04 -17.47 17.43
C LYS A 71 4.12 -18.48 17.78
N LEU A 72 5.22 -18.51 17.00
CA LEU A 72 6.35 -19.40 17.26
C LEU A 72 7.04 -19.06 18.58
N ASP A 73 7.27 -17.77 18.84
CA ASP A 73 7.89 -17.30 20.08
C ASP A 73 7.02 -17.68 21.30
N LEU A 74 5.71 -17.51 21.21
CA LEU A 74 4.77 -17.90 22.27
C LEU A 74 4.81 -19.41 22.53
N LYS A 75 4.78 -20.23 21.47
CA LYS A 75 4.90 -21.70 21.59
C LYS A 75 6.23 -22.11 22.25
N ASN A 76 7.32 -21.44 21.89
CA ASN A 76 8.63 -21.71 22.47
C ASN A 76 8.66 -21.36 23.96
N LEU A 77 8.06 -20.24 24.35
CA LEU A 77 7.92 -19.83 25.76
C LEU A 77 7.06 -20.82 26.56
N GLU A 78 5.91 -21.25 26.04
CA GLU A 78 5.07 -22.28 26.67
C GLU A 78 5.85 -23.59 26.88
N THR A 79 6.64 -23.97 25.88
CA THR A 79 7.48 -25.18 25.93
C THR A 79 8.58 -25.04 27.00
N GLN A 80 9.20 -23.87 27.12
CA GLN A 80 10.19 -23.62 28.17
C GLN A 80 9.55 -23.64 29.56
N LEU A 81 8.40 -22.98 29.75
CA LEU A 81 7.69 -22.94 31.03
C LEU A 81 7.23 -24.32 31.51
N THR A 82 6.86 -25.21 30.59
CA THR A 82 6.46 -26.60 30.92
C THR A 82 7.65 -27.52 31.16
N MET A 83 8.87 -27.14 30.78
CA MET A 83 10.10 -27.88 31.05
C MET A 83 10.80 -27.51 32.37
N PHE A 84 10.37 -26.43 33.04
CA PHE A 84 10.77 -26.14 34.41
C PHE A 84 9.66 -26.66 35.36
N PRO A 85 9.95 -27.67 36.23
CA PRO A 85 8.98 -28.19 37.19
C PRO A 85 8.68 -27.22 38.33
#